data_AF-A0A2I4AXR2-F1
#
_entry.id   AF-A0A2I4AXR2-F1
#
_cell.length_a   1.000
_cell.length_b   1.000
_cell.length_c   1.000
_cell.angle_alpha   90.00
_cell.angle_beta   90.00
_cell.angle_gamma   90.00
#
_symmetry.space_group_name_H-M   'P 1'
#
loop_
_entity.id
_entity.type
_entity.pdbx_description
1 polymer ?
#
loop_
_entity_poly.entity_id
_entity_poly.type
_entity_poly.pdbx_seq_one_letter_code
_entity_poly.pdbx_strand_id
1 'polypeptide(L)'
;MSSSTAVSYKYFYFLVKSKLPELQHPAVKFEDVGGNEETLMEMCELMIHLRHREAYQNLGMLPSRGFLLHGPPGCGKTLLAQAVAGELELPLLKVSAPELVSGRSGESEKKLREMFDLAVCTCAP
;
A
#
# COMPACT_ATOMS: atom_id res chain seq x y z
N MET A 1 19.72 12.81 43.95
CA MET A 1 20.16 11.41 43.73
C MET A 1 19.42 10.89 42.51
N SER A 2 20.05 11.07 41.35
CA SER A 2 19.57 10.65 40.04
C SER A 2 20.35 9.40 39.66
N SER A 3 19.66 8.27 39.47
CA SER A 3 20.13 7.13 38.63
C SER A 3 19.32 5.86 38.95
N SER A 4 18.28 5.53 38.17
CA SER A 4 18.01 4.11 37.80
C SER A 4 16.90 3.90 36.76
N THR A 5 16.07 4.90 36.43
CA THR A 5 14.93 4.71 35.50
C THR A 5 15.32 4.70 34.01
N ALA A 6 16.56 5.07 33.67
CA ALA A 6 17.07 5.14 32.29
C ALA A 6 17.36 3.76 31.67
N VAL A 7 17.36 2.68 32.46
CA VAL A 7 17.58 1.31 31.96
C VAL A 7 16.34 0.79 31.19
N SER A 8 15.12 1.20 31.57
CA SER A 8 13.87 0.83 30.87
C SER A 8 13.77 1.42 29.45
N TYR A 9 14.22 2.67 29.25
CA TYR A 9 14.18 3.30 27.92
C TYR A 9 15.11 2.63 26.90
N LYS A 10 16.17 1.97 27.38
CA LYS A 10 17.24 1.36 26.56
C LYS A 10 16.97 -0.11 26.18
N TYR A 11 16.08 -0.80 26.92
CA TYR A 11 15.71 -2.21 26.68
C TYR A 11 14.39 -2.42 25.93
N PHE A 12 13.54 -1.40 25.79
CA PHE A 12 12.31 -1.52 25.00
C PHE A 12 12.48 -1.00 23.56
N TYR A 13 13.44 -0.09 23.37
CA TYR A 13 14.06 0.17 22.06
C TYR A 13 14.74 -1.09 21.47
N PHE A 14 15.04 -2.08 22.30
CA PHE A 14 15.56 -3.38 21.91
C PHE A 14 14.41 -4.28 21.43
N LEU A 15 14.58 -4.68 20.18
CA LEU A 15 14.10 -5.89 19.53
C LEU A 15 12.78 -5.84 18.76
N VAL A 16 12.92 -5.59 17.46
CA VAL A 16 11.92 -5.80 16.40
C VAL A 16 11.06 -4.56 16.18
N LYS A 17 11.65 -3.52 15.57
CA LYS A 17 11.04 -3.03 14.34
C LYS A 17 10.83 -4.28 13.49
N SER A 18 9.61 -4.82 13.49
CA SER A 18 9.12 -5.67 12.40
C SER A 18 9.59 -4.98 11.14
N LYS A 19 10.22 -5.70 10.20
CA LYS A 19 10.53 -5.14 8.88
C LYS A 19 9.24 -4.55 8.34
N LEU A 20 9.04 -3.25 8.50
CA LEU A 20 7.93 -2.56 7.87
C LEU A 20 8.23 -2.62 6.37
N PRO A 21 7.22 -2.84 5.53
CA PRO A 21 7.46 -2.95 4.11
C PRO A 21 8.10 -1.66 3.61
N GLU A 22 9.16 -1.78 2.82
CA GLU A 22 9.80 -0.63 2.21
C GLU A 22 8.84 -0.01 1.19
N LEU A 23 8.67 1.31 1.26
CA LEU A 23 7.93 2.07 0.27
C LEU A 23 8.72 2.04 -1.05
N GLN A 24 8.06 1.62 -2.13
CA GLN A 24 8.66 1.59 -3.46
C GLN A 24 8.18 2.78 -4.28
N HIS A 25 9.06 3.35 -5.08
CA HIS A 25 8.71 4.37 -6.08
C HIS A 25 8.90 3.77 -7.48
N PRO A 26 7.90 3.05 -8.00
CA PRO A 26 8.01 2.45 -9.32
C PRO A 26 8.13 3.55 -10.39
N ALA A 27 9.11 3.39 -11.29
CA ALA A 27 9.29 4.25 -12.45
C ALA A 27 8.47 3.81 -13.68
N VAL A 28 7.86 2.62 -13.60
CA VAL A 28 7.03 2.02 -14.66
C VAL A 28 5.78 2.86 -14.83
N LYS A 29 5.42 3.18 -16.08
CA LYS A 29 4.22 3.93 -16.45
C LYS A 29 3.28 3.10 -17.32
N PHE A 30 2.13 3.65 -17.68
CA PHE A 30 1.19 2.96 -18.57
C PHE A 30 1.79 2.63 -19.94
N GLU A 31 2.70 3.47 -20.44
CA GLU A 31 3.41 3.26 -21.71
C GLU A 31 4.30 2.00 -21.71
N ASP A 32 4.75 1.56 -20.52
CA ASP A 32 5.59 0.38 -20.37
C ASP A 32 4.78 -0.94 -20.31
N VAL A 33 3.44 -0.86 -20.33
CA VAL A 33 2.54 -2.01 -20.23
C VAL A 33 1.88 -2.29 -21.58
N GLY A 34 2.27 -3.39 -22.24
CA GLY A 34 1.65 -3.85 -23.49
C GLY A 34 0.57 -4.91 -23.29
N GLY A 35 -0.47 -4.87 -24.13
CA GLY A 35 -1.45 -5.95 -24.29
C GLY A 35 -2.47 -6.09 -23.16
N ASN A 36 -2.59 -5.08 -22.30
CA ASN A 36 -3.57 -5.02 -21.20
C ASN A 36 -4.39 -3.72 -21.23
N GLU A 37 -4.62 -3.16 -22.42
CA GLU A 37 -5.24 -1.85 -22.62
C GLU A 37 -6.67 -1.80 -22.05
N GLU A 38 -7.44 -2.86 -22.24
CA GLU A 38 -8.81 -2.98 -21.72
C GLU A 38 -8.83 -2.97 -20.19
N THR A 39 -7.97 -3.78 -19.55
CA THR A 39 -7.85 -3.82 -18.09
C THR A 39 -7.37 -2.48 -17.53
N LEU A 40 -6.42 -1.80 -18.19
CA LEU A 40 -5.98 -0.47 -17.79
C LEU A 40 -7.12 0.56 -17.87
N MET A 41 -7.96 0.47 -18.88
CA MET A 41 -9.12 1.36 -19.05
C MET A 41 -10.12 1.18 -17.90
N GLU A 42 -10.48 -0.06 -17.58
CA GLU A 42 -11.36 -0.37 -16.43
C GLU A 42 -10.77 0.14 -15.11
N MET A 43 -9.46 -0.05 -14.89
CA MET A 43 -8.79 0.46 -13.70
C MET A 43 -8.85 1.99 -13.64
N CYS A 44 -8.61 2.68 -14.76
CA CYS A 44 -8.69 4.14 -14.84
C CYS A 44 -10.10 4.65 -14.50
N GLU A 45 -11.13 3.98 -15.00
CA GLU A 45 -12.53 4.32 -14.71
C GLU A 45 -12.83 4.20 -13.22
N LEU A 46 -12.37 3.13 -12.56
CA LEU A 46 -12.53 2.96 -11.11
C LEU A 46 -11.76 4.01 -10.30
N MET A 47 -10.65 4.52 -10.83
CA MET A 47 -9.79 5.49 -10.17
C MET A 47 -10.15 6.95 -10.46
N ILE A 48 -11.15 7.24 -11.31
CA ILE A 48 -11.50 8.60 -11.74
C ILE A 48 -11.81 9.56 -10.58
N HIS A 49 -12.29 9.00 -9.46
CA HIS A 49 -12.53 9.70 -8.20
C HIS A 49 -11.28 10.37 -7.60
N LEU A 50 -10.06 9.96 -7.99
CA LEU A 50 -8.80 10.52 -7.50
C LEU A 50 -8.56 11.90 -8.11
N ARG A 51 -9.05 12.12 -9.35
CA ARG A 51 -8.97 13.40 -10.06
C ARG A 51 -10.17 14.30 -9.75
N HIS A 52 -11.36 13.72 -9.51
CA HIS A 52 -12.61 14.47 -9.35
C HIS A 52 -13.28 14.23 -7.98
N ARG A 53 -12.51 14.38 -6.89
CA ARG A 53 -13.00 14.11 -5.53
C ARG A 53 -14.22 14.95 -5.14
N GLU A 54 -14.25 16.23 -5.53
CA GLU A 54 -15.34 17.16 -5.23
C GLU A 54 -16.67 16.72 -5.88
N ALA A 55 -16.61 16.22 -7.12
CA ALA A 55 -17.79 15.73 -7.81
C ALA A 55 -18.44 14.55 -7.06
N TYR A 56 -17.63 13.60 -6.58
CA TYR A 56 -18.11 12.46 -5.79
C TYR A 56 -18.73 12.92 -4.45
N GLN A 57 -18.13 13.90 -3.79
CA GLN A 57 -18.65 14.46 -2.53
C GLN A 57 -19.98 15.17 -2.74
N ASN A 58 -20.09 15.99 -3.78
CA ASN A 58 -21.30 16.76 -4.09
C ASN A 58 -22.47 15.88 -4.52
N LEU A 59 -22.18 14.78 -5.23
CA LEU A 59 -23.19 13.82 -5.67
C LEU A 59 -23.55 12.78 -4.60
N GLY A 60 -22.87 12.78 -3.45
CA GLY A 60 -23.06 11.78 -2.40
C GLY A 60 -22.67 10.36 -2.83
N MET A 61 -21.82 10.22 -3.86
CA MET A 61 -21.38 8.93 -4.38
C MET A 61 -20.17 8.42 -3.59
N LEU A 62 -20.19 7.12 -3.27
CA LEU A 62 -19.09 6.49 -2.57
C LEU A 62 -17.97 6.11 -3.56
N PRO A 63 -16.71 6.46 -3.26
CA PRO A 63 -15.58 6.04 -4.08
C PRO A 63 -15.35 4.52 -4.03
N SER A 64 -14.90 3.96 -5.15
CA SER A 64 -14.36 2.60 -5.25
C SER A 64 -13.23 2.42 -4.24
N ARG A 65 -13.27 1.36 -3.41
CA ARG A 65 -12.24 1.16 -2.37
C ARG A 65 -10.97 0.45 -2.85
N GLY A 66 -10.99 -0.11 -4.06
CA GLY A 66 -9.89 -0.85 -4.65
C GLY A 66 -10.38 -1.83 -5.71
N PHE A 67 -9.45 -2.55 -6.33
CA PHE A 67 -9.70 -3.54 -7.37
C PHE A 67 -8.91 -4.82 -7.10
N LEU A 68 -9.39 -5.94 -7.63
CA LEU A 68 -8.75 -7.25 -7.53
C LEU A 68 -8.30 -7.71 -8.92
N LEU A 69 -6.99 -7.83 -9.12
CA LEU A 69 -6.43 -8.39 -10.34
C LEU A 69 -6.26 -9.91 -10.19
N HIS A 70 -6.94 -10.69 -11.03
CA HIS A 70 -6.86 -12.16 -11.01
C HIS A 70 -6.46 -12.75 -12.37
N GLY A 71 -6.27 -14.07 -12.42
CA GLY A 71 -5.91 -14.82 -13.63
C GLY A 71 -4.57 -15.56 -13.53
N PRO A 72 -4.10 -16.19 -14.61
CA PRO A 72 -2.89 -17.00 -14.58
C PRO A 72 -1.63 -16.19 -14.26
N PRO A 73 -0.56 -16.85 -13.76
CA PRO A 73 0.72 -16.19 -13.54
C PRO A 73 1.30 -15.70 -14.87
N GLY A 74 2.00 -14.56 -14.85
CA GLY A 74 2.65 -13.99 -16.03
C GLY A 74 1.83 -12.96 -16.83
N CYS A 75 0.54 -12.77 -16.55
CA CYS A 75 -0.29 -11.76 -17.24
C CYS A 75 -0.09 -10.32 -16.73
N GLY A 76 1.10 -9.95 -16.25
CA GLY A 76 1.39 -8.54 -15.91
C GLY A 76 0.67 -7.93 -14.71
N LYS A 77 -0.05 -8.68 -13.85
CA LYS A 77 -0.81 -8.13 -12.72
C LYS A 77 0.03 -7.24 -11.78
N THR A 78 1.23 -7.71 -11.43
CA THR A 78 2.17 -6.94 -10.59
C THR A 78 2.73 -5.72 -11.33
N LEU A 79 2.96 -5.85 -12.63
CA LEU A 79 3.43 -4.75 -13.49
C LEU A 79 2.35 -3.67 -13.60
N LEU A 80 1.08 -4.05 -13.78
CA LEU A 80 -0.06 -3.14 -13.79
C LEU A 80 -0.16 -2.34 -12.49
N ALA A 81 -0.01 -2.98 -11.33
CA ALA A 81 -0.01 -2.29 -10.04
C ALA A 81 1.16 -1.28 -9.92
N GLN A 82 2.34 -1.62 -10.44
CA GLN A 82 3.48 -0.70 -10.48
C GLN A 82 3.24 0.46 -11.45
N ALA A 83 2.67 0.19 -12.62
CA ALA A 83 2.35 1.19 -13.63
C ALA A 83 1.33 2.21 -13.11
N VAL A 84 0.29 1.75 -12.42
CA VAL A 84 -0.69 2.64 -11.76
C VAL A 84 -0.04 3.54 -10.71
N ALA A 85 0.83 2.98 -9.87
CA ALA A 85 1.54 3.76 -8.87
C ALA A 85 2.51 4.77 -9.50
N GLY A 86 3.24 4.39 -10.54
CA GLY A 86 4.15 5.28 -11.27
C GLY A 86 3.43 6.38 -12.04
N GLU A 87 2.27 6.08 -12.65
CA GLU A 87 1.46 7.08 -13.37
C GLU A 87 0.88 8.15 -12.44
N LEU A 88 0.49 7.73 -11.22
CA LEU A 88 -0.04 8.63 -10.21
C LEU A 88 1.06 9.29 -9.35
N GLU A 89 2.32 8.94 -9.59
CA GLU A 89 3.49 9.35 -8.79
C GLU A 89 3.31 9.05 -7.29
N LEU A 90 2.63 7.94 -6.99
CA LEU A 90 2.34 7.52 -5.62
C LEU A 90 3.34 6.45 -5.15
N PRO A 91 3.72 6.46 -3.85
CA PRO A 91 4.49 5.37 -3.29
C PRO A 91 3.66 4.08 -3.26
N LEU A 92 4.31 2.97 -3.62
CA LEU A 92 3.73 1.63 -3.63
C LEU A 92 4.16 0.86 -2.38
N LEU A 93 3.19 0.54 -1.52
CA LEU A 93 3.40 -0.38 -0.40
C LEU A 93 3.15 -1.82 -0.85
N LYS A 94 4.23 -2.54 -1.17
CA LYS A 94 4.15 -3.95 -1.59
C LYS A 94 4.17 -4.86 -0.36
N VAL A 95 3.18 -5.74 -0.26
CA VAL A 95 3.04 -6.69 0.85
C VAL A 95 2.74 -8.07 0.30
N SER A 96 3.50 -9.09 0.73
CA SER A 96 3.18 -10.48 0.39
C SER A 96 2.43 -11.17 1.53
N ALA A 97 1.44 -12.00 1.21
CA ALA A 97 0.67 -12.73 2.22
C ALA A 97 1.54 -13.58 3.17
N PRO A 98 2.59 -14.29 2.70
CA PRO A 98 3.47 -15.05 3.59
C PRO A 98 4.23 -14.19 4.61
N GLU A 99 4.56 -12.93 4.30
CA GLU A 99 5.25 -12.03 5.24
C GLU A 99 4.36 -11.56 6.40
N LEU A 100 3.05 -11.58 6.17
CA LEU A 100 2.05 -11.18 7.16
C LEU A 100 1.76 -12.26 8.17
N VAL A 101 1.80 -13.52 7.74
CA VAL A 101 1.51 -14.66 8.61
C VAL A 101 2.67 -14.85 9.59
N SER A 102 2.35 -14.89 10.88
CA SER A 102 3.29 -15.21 11.95
C SER A 102 2.77 -16.39 12.78
N GLY A 103 3.70 -17.18 13.34
CA GLY A 103 3.36 -18.34 14.18
C GLY A 103 2.90 -17.96 15.60
N ARG A 104 2.79 -16.67 15.90
CA ARG A 104 2.42 -16.14 17.21
C ARG A 104 1.10 -15.39 17.12
N SER A 105 0.20 -15.66 18.06
CA SER A 105 -1.10 -14.99 18.12
C SER A 105 -0.94 -13.48 18.31
N GLY A 106 -1.65 -12.68 17.51
CA GLY A 106 -1.67 -11.21 17.60
C GLY A 106 -0.55 -10.49 16.84
N GLU A 107 0.53 -11.17 16.45
CA GLU A 107 1.64 -10.52 15.73
C GLU A 107 1.26 -10.15 14.28
N SER A 108 0.44 -10.96 13.61
CA SER A 108 -0.02 -10.71 12.23
C SER A 108 -0.94 -9.50 12.15
N GLU A 109 -1.86 -9.37 13.11
CA GLU A 109 -2.81 -8.27 13.24
C GLU A 109 -2.10 -6.96 13.58
N LYS A 110 -1.07 -7.02 14.43
CA LYS A 110 -0.24 -5.86 14.75
C LYS A 110 0.49 -5.35 13.50
N LYS A 111 1.12 -6.24 12.73
CA LYS A 111 1.78 -5.89 11.45
C LYS A 111 0.80 -5.25 10.46
N LEU A 112 -0.40 -5.84 10.29
CA LEU A 112 -1.45 -5.27 9.44
C LEU A 112 -1.79 -3.83 9.84
N ARG A 113 -1.98 -3.58 11.14
CA ARG A 113 -2.28 -2.23 11.64
C ARG A 113 -1.15 -1.25 11.36
N GLU A 114 0.08 -1.61 11.69
CA GLU A 114 1.27 -0.78 11.46
C GLU A 114 1.44 -0.41 9.97
N MET A 115 1.12 -1.34 9.05
CA MET A 115 1.18 -1.09 7.61
C MET A 115 0.10 -0.13 7.11
N PHE A 116 -1.14 -0.28 7.59
CA PHE A 116 -2.20 0.66 7.23
C PHE A 116 -1.93 2.05 7.81
N ASP A 117 -1.41 2.13 9.04
CA ASP A 117 -0.97 3.39 9.65
C ASP A 117 0.11 4.06 8.81
N LEU A 118 1.11 3.29 8.33
CA LEU A 118 2.15 3.77 7.41
C LEU A 118 1.54 4.30 6.10
N ALA A 119 0.60 3.58 5.49
CA ALA A 119 -0.04 3.98 4.25
C ALA A 119 -0.82 5.30 4.41
N VAL A 120 -1.55 5.47 5.52
CA VAL A 120 -2.27 6.71 5.82
C VAL A 120 -1.31 7.88 6.02
N CYS A 121 -0.21 7.67 6.76
CA CYS A 121 0.79 8.73 6.96
C CYS A 121 1.51 9.13 5.67
N THR A 122 1.73 8.18 4.75
CA THR A 122 2.50 8.43 3.52
C THR A 122 1.66 9.08 2.42
N CYS A 123 0.38 8.69 2.31
CA CYS A 123 -0.54 9.19 1.28
C CYS A 123 -1.42 10.36 1.76
N ALA A 124 -1.12 10.96 2.93
CA ALA A 124 -1.79 12.16 3.38
C ALA A 124 -1.37 13.36 2.50
N PRO A 125 -2.33 14.13 1.95
CA PRO A 125 -2.04 15.39 1.26
C PRO A 125 -1.52 16.47 2.23
#